data_AF-A0A158AVE8-F1
#
_entry.id   AF-A0A158AVE8-F1
#
_cell.length_a   1.000
_cell.length_b   1.000
_cell.length_c   1.000
_cell.angle_alpha   90.00
_cell.angle_beta   90.00
_cell.angle_gamma   90.00
#
_symmetry.space_group_name_H-M   'P 1'
#
loop_
_entity.id
_entity.type
_entity.pdbx_description
1 polymer ?
#
loop_
_entity_poly.entity_id
_entity_poly.type
_entity_poly.pdbx_seq_one_letter_code
_entity_poly.pdbx_strand_id
1 'polypeptide(L)'
;MDEIDRDAWDQLLSLARQDVRANEMEGAMIPAAQRRTRDMLLGRFPEVDATRIENAAAFAARAASRLYCGRTDLTSGDRLLVDRSVSALDLVAYQVFTEVWSYAYHDCFRRSAQILNARLAARRRASLYHQNSPKAAAKAAAYESWKRWRANPGLYRSKSAFALAMLDTNQELHSQQTIERWCRAWERISE
;
A
#
# COMPACT_ATOMS: atom_id res chain seq x y z
N MET A 1 -5.63 16.86 -7.43
CA MET A 1 -5.46 15.85 -6.36
C MET A 1 -5.49 14.54 -7.09
N ASP A 2 -4.30 14.14 -7.50
CA ASP A 2 -4.09 13.08 -8.48
C ASP A 2 -4.68 11.77 -7.98
N GLU A 3 -5.03 10.92 -8.93
CA GLU A 3 -5.36 9.52 -8.75
C GLU A 3 -4.34 8.91 -7.78
N ILE A 4 -4.65 8.96 -6.48
CA ILE A 4 -3.84 8.34 -5.44
C ILE A 4 -3.70 6.91 -5.90
N ASP A 5 -2.45 6.54 -6.22
CA ASP A 5 -2.04 5.28 -6.84
C ASP A 5 -2.85 4.15 -6.21
N ARG A 6 -3.91 3.73 -6.92
CA ARG A 6 -4.93 2.82 -6.37
C ARG A 6 -4.27 1.53 -5.90
N ASP A 7 -3.21 1.12 -6.58
CA ASP A 7 -2.37 0.00 -6.22
C ASP A 7 -1.63 0.22 -4.90
N ALA A 8 -1.12 1.41 -4.63
CA ALA A 8 -0.46 1.73 -3.36
C ALA A 8 -1.47 1.72 -2.20
N TRP A 9 -2.69 2.20 -2.45
CA TRP A 9 -3.78 2.14 -1.48
C TRP A 9 -4.23 0.71 -1.19
N ASP A 10 -4.41 -0.11 -2.23
CA ASP A 10 -4.78 -1.52 -2.09
C ASP A 10 -3.67 -2.33 -1.40
N GLN A 11 -2.39 -2.03 -1.68
CA GLN A 11 -1.26 -2.61 -0.96
C GLN A 11 -1.23 -2.20 0.51
N LEU A 12 -1.50 -0.93 0.82
CA LEU A 12 -1.58 -0.45 2.20
C LEU A 12 -2.70 -1.16 2.96
N LEU A 13 -3.90 -1.24 2.36
CA LEU A 13 -5.04 -1.93 2.96
C LEU A 13 -4.77 -3.43 3.14
N SER A 14 -4.12 -4.07 2.18
CA SER A 14 -3.70 -5.47 2.28
C SER A 14 -2.72 -5.69 3.44
N LEU A 15 -1.70 -4.84 3.56
CA LEU A 15 -0.73 -4.88 4.65
C LEU A 15 -1.37 -4.61 6.01
N ALA A 16 -2.28 -3.64 6.08
CA ALA A 16 -3.02 -3.33 7.30
C ALA A 16 -3.89 -4.51 7.74
N ARG A 17 -4.60 -5.16 6.80
CA ARG A 17 -5.39 -6.37 7.09
C ARG A 17 -4.51 -7.54 7.53
N GLN A 18 -3.36 -7.74 6.90
CA GLN A 18 -2.40 -8.76 7.31
C GLN A 18 -1.86 -8.49 8.71
N ASP A 19 -1.53 -7.24 9.05
CA ASP A 19 -1.06 -6.87 10.39
C ASP A 19 -2.16 -7.08 11.44
N VAL A 20 -3.40 -6.66 11.15
CA VAL A 20 -4.55 -6.93 12.03
C VAL A 20 -4.76 -8.44 12.23
N ARG A 21 -4.59 -9.26 11.19
CA ARG A 21 -4.68 -10.72 11.31
C ARG A 21 -3.54 -11.31 12.14
N ALA A 22 -2.30 -10.91 11.85
CA ALA A 22 -1.10 -11.47 12.45
C ALA A 22 -0.98 -11.14 13.94
N ASN A 23 -1.55 -10.02 14.39
CA ASN A 23 -1.61 -9.67 15.81
C ASN A 23 -2.86 -10.25 16.52
N GLU A 24 -3.56 -11.21 15.90
CA GLU A 24 -4.83 -11.81 16.38
C GLU A 24 -5.93 -10.76 16.66
N MET A 25 -5.78 -9.57 16.09
CA MET A 25 -6.60 -8.42 16.39
C MET A 25 -8.00 -8.56 15.75
N GLU A 26 -8.15 -9.31 14.65
CA GLU A 26 -9.44 -9.47 13.95
C GLU A 26 -10.52 -10.14 14.82
N GLY A 27 -10.14 -10.99 15.79
CA GLY A 27 -11.06 -11.63 16.75
C GLY A 27 -11.00 -11.07 18.17
N ALA A 28 -9.82 -10.63 18.62
CA ALA A 28 -9.60 -10.18 20.00
C ALA A 28 -9.90 -8.69 20.23
N MET A 29 -9.91 -7.85 19.18
CA MET A 29 -10.09 -6.40 19.35
C MET A 29 -11.49 -6.01 19.74
N ILE A 30 -12.53 -6.63 19.18
CA ILE A 30 -13.91 -6.24 19.51
C ILE A 30 -14.17 -6.46 21.00
N PRO A 31 -13.83 -7.62 21.59
CA PRO A 31 -13.89 -7.81 23.03
C PRO A 31 -12.98 -6.88 23.83
N ALA A 32 -11.76 -6.60 23.35
CA ALA A 32 -10.83 -5.70 24.06
C ALA A 32 -11.30 -4.24 24.06
N ALA A 33 -11.78 -3.75 22.92
CA ALA A 33 -12.35 -2.42 22.76
C ALA A 33 -13.66 -2.29 23.54
N GLN A 34 -14.50 -3.33 23.57
CA GLN A 34 -15.70 -3.38 24.42
C GLN A 34 -15.33 -3.23 25.89
N ARG A 35 -14.38 -4.04 26.40
CA ARG A 35 -13.93 -3.97 27.80
C ARG A 35 -13.38 -2.59 28.14
N ARG A 36 -12.52 -2.03 27.30
CA ARG A 36 -11.94 -0.70 27.52
C ARG A 36 -13.00 0.41 27.46
N THR A 37 -13.97 0.31 26.55
CA THR A 37 -15.10 1.24 26.47
C THR A 37 -15.92 1.20 27.74
N ARG A 38 -16.24 0.00 28.24
CA ARG A 38 -16.94 -0.19 29.51
C ARG A 38 -16.17 0.43 30.67
N ASP A 39 -14.88 0.13 30.79
CA ASP A 39 -14.05 0.62 31.90
C ASP A 39 -13.96 2.17 31.88
N MET A 40 -13.88 2.78 30.70
CA MET A 40 -13.93 4.24 30.54
C MET A 40 -15.30 4.84 30.91
N LEU A 41 -16.40 4.20 30.52
CA LEU A 41 -17.75 4.64 30.87
C LEU A 41 -18.02 4.52 32.38
N LEU A 42 -17.56 3.44 33.02
CA LEU A 42 -17.67 3.26 34.48
C LEU A 42 -16.91 4.36 35.24
N GLY A 43 -15.73 4.75 34.75
CA GLY A 43 -14.97 5.85 35.36
C GLY A 43 -15.61 7.23 35.14
N ARG A 44 -16.30 7.43 34.02
CA ARG A 44 -16.90 8.73 33.65
C ARG A 44 -18.31 8.96 34.18
N PHE A 45 -19.08 7.88 34.35
CA PHE A 45 -20.48 7.89 34.80
C PHE A 45 -20.70 6.89 35.93
N PRO A 46 -20.02 7.06 37.08
CA PRO A 46 -20.09 6.11 38.19
C PRO A 46 -21.50 5.96 38.80
N GLU A 47 -22.38 6.94 38.58
CA GLU A 47 -23.77 6.94 39.02
C GLU A 47 -24.71 6.07 38.15
N VAL A 48 -24.26 5.68 36.96
CA VAL A 48 -25.05 4.86 36.05
C VAL A 48 -24.86 3.38 36.39
N ASP A 49 -25.97 2.64 36.43
CA ASP A 49 -25.95 1.20 36.66
C ASP A 49 -24.98 0.46 35.73
N ALA A 50 -24.12 -0.38 36.32
CA ALA A 50 -23.06 -1.08 35.60
C ALA A 50 -23.60 -2.03 34.51
N THR A 51 -24.78 -2.61 34.72
CA THR A 51 -25.44 -3.47 33.73
C THR A 51 -25.86 -2.66 32.49
N ARG A 52 -26.37 -1.43 32.70
CA ARG A 52 -26.66 -0.50 31.59
C ARG A 52 -25.40 -0.11 30.82
N ILE A 53 -24.29 0.13 31.50
CA ILE A 53 -23.00 0.42 30.84
C ILE A 53 -22.50 -0.79 30.04
N GLU A 54 -22.54 -2.00 30.60
CA GLU A 54 -22.14 -3.23 29.88
C GLU A 54 -23.01 -3.43 28.62
N ASN A 55 -24.33 -3.23 28.72
CA ASN A 55 -25.24 -3.34 27.59
C ASN A 55 -24.95 -2.31 26.48
N ALA A 56 -24.63 -1.08 26.86
CA ALA A 56 -24.27 -0.02 25.92
C ALA A 56 -22.92 -0.29 25.23
N ALA A 57 -21.91 -0.74 25.98
CA ALA A 57 -20.61 -1.13 25.43
C ALA A 57 -20.73 -2.34 24.47
N ALA A 58 -21.53 -3.35 24.84
CA ALA A 58 -21.81 -4.50 23.99
C ALA A 58 -22.57 -4.11 22.72
N PHE A 59 -23.48 -3.13 22.79
CA PHE A 59 -24.12 -2.57 21.62
C PHE A 59 -23.11 -1.91 20.69
N ALA A 60 -22.26 -1.02 21.22
CA ALA A 60 -21.23 -0.34 20.43
C ALA A 60 -20.33 -1.34 19.70
N ALA A 61 -19.91 -2.40 20.39
CA ALA A 61 -19.10 -3.47 19.83
C ALA A 61 -19.81 -4.22 18.68
N ARG A 62 -21.10 -4.56 18.83
CA ARG A 62 -21.89 -5.18 17.75
C ARG A 62 -22.08 -4.26 16.56
N ALA A 63 -22.36 -2.98 16.81
CA ALA A 63 -22.54 -1.99 15.76
C ALA A 63 -21.24 -1.82 14.95
N ALA A 64 -20.11 -1.67 15.65
CA ALA A 64 -18.80 -1.58 15.04
C ALA A 64 -18.44 -2.86 14.26
N SER A 65 -18.70 -4.05 14.81
CA SER A 65 -18.45 -5.33 14.11
C SER A 65 -19.14 -5.37 12.74
N ARG A 66 -20.42 -4.96 12.68
CA ARG A 66 -21.17 -4.97 11.41
C ARG A 66 -20.63 -3.94 10.41
N LEU A 67 -20.19 -2.78 10.89
CA LEU A 67 -19.66 -1.71 10.03
C LEU A 67 -18.24 -1.98 9.53
N TYR A 68 -17.38 -2.60 10.35
CA TYR A 68 -15.95 -2.73 10.08
C TYR A 68 -15.53 -4.12 9.57
N CYS A 69 -16.31 -5.19 9.76
CA CYS A 69 -15.96 -6.55 9.30
C CYS A 69 -16.25 -6.82 7.80
N GLY A 70 -16.08 -5.81 6.93
CA GLY A 70 -15.93 -6.05 5.48
C GLY A 70 -17.18 -5.85 4.61
N ARG A 71 -18.26 -5.31 5.16
CA ARG A 71 -19.30 -4.65 4.36
C ARG A 71 -19.48 -3.25 4.93
N THR A 72 -18.87 -2.24 4.29
CA THR A 72 -19.27 -0.83 4.44
C THR A 72 -20.64 -0.61 3.82
N ASP A 73 -21.58 -1.46 4.18
CA ASP A 73 -22.98 -1.33 3.83
C ASP A 73 -23.63 -0.55 4.95
N LEU A 74 -23.71 0.77 4.77
CA LEU A 74 -24.34 1.67 5.74
C LEU A 74 -25.81 1.30 5.97
N THR A 75 -26.46 0.58 5.03
CA THR A 75 -27.84 0.08 5.22
C THR A 75 -27.92 -1.03 6.28
N SER A 76 -26.82 -1.74 6.53
CA SER A 76 -26.69 -2.68 7.64
C SER A 76 -26.67 -1.98 9.01
N GLY A 77 -26.20 -0.72 9.04
CA GLY A 77 -26.27 0.15 10.22
C GLY A 77 -27.70 0.56 10.54
N ASP A 78 -28.52 0.83 9.53
CA ASP A 78 -29.92 1.23 9.69
C ASP A 78 -30.74 0.14 10.41
N ARG A 79 -30.56 -1.12 10.02
CA ARG A 79 -31.20 -2.28 10.68
C ARG A 79 -30.80 -2.47 12.15
N LEU A 80 -29.62 -2.01 12.55
CA LEU A 80 -29.17 -2.05 13.95
C LEU A 80 -29.91 -1.01 14.83
N LEU A 81 -30.42 0.05 14.21
CA LEU A 81 -31.08 1.17 14.86
C LEU A 81 -32.61 1.05 14.80
N VAL A 82 -33.17 0.39 13.77
CA VAL A 82 -34.62 0.27 13.58
C VAL A 82 -35.31 -0.59 14.65
N ASP A 83 -34.65 -1.63 15.16
CA ASP A 83 -35.30 -2.60 16.07
C ASP A 83 -35.18 -2.26 17.57
N ARG A 84 -34.57 -1.13 17.94
CA ARG A 84 -34.40 -0.74 19.34
C ARG A 84 -34.41 0.77 19.54
N SER A 85 -34.93 1.23 20.68
CA SER A 85 -34.71 2.61 21.10
C SER A 85 -33.23 2.82 21.44
N VAL A 86 -32.59 3.75 20.74
CA VAL A 86 -31.18 4.10 20.99
C VAL A 86 -31.15 5.17 22.08
N SER A 87 -30.53 4.86 23.21
CA SER A 87 -30.39 5.82 24.31
C SER A 87 -29.20 6.76 24.08
N ALA A 88 -29.17 7.89 24.81
CA ALA A 88 -27.99 8.76 24.82
C ALA A 88 -26.72 8.02 25.27
N LEU A 89 -26.84 7.08 26.22
CA LEU A 89 -25.73 6.25 26.69
C LEU A 89 -25.18 5.35 25.57
N ASP A 90 -26.04 4.84 24.69
CA ASP A 90 -25.61 4.01 23.55
C ASP A 90 -24.80 4.81 22.52
N LEU A 91 -25.20 6.06 22.26
CA LEU A 91 -24.47 6.96 21.37
C LEU A 91 -23.09 7.31 21.96
N VAL A 92 -23.04 7.62 23.26
CA VAL A 92 -21.78 7.89 23.97
C VAL A 92 -20.89 6.65 23.99
N ALA A 93 -21.44 5.48 24.26
CA ALA A 93 -20.69 4.21 24.21
C ALA A 93 -20.14 3.92 22.81
N TYR A 94 -20.92 4.20 21.76
CA TYR A 94 -20.46 4.07 20.38
C TYR A 94 -19.32 5.04 20.06
N GLN A 95 -19.40 6.30 20.47
CA GLN A 95 -18.32 7.26 20.29
C GLN A 95 -17.04 6.84 21.04
N VAL A 96 -17.14 6.48 22.31
CA VAL A 96 -15.97 6.02 23.07
C VAL A 96 -15.37 4.77 22.44
N PHE A 97 -16.22 3.85 21.95
CA PHE A 97 -15.76 2.68 21.22
C PHE A 97 -15.01 3.06 19.94
N THR A 98 -15.53 3.98 19.11
CA THR A 98 -14.84 4.39 17.88
C THR A 98 -13.52 5.08 18.16
N GLU A 99 -13.41 5.85 19.24
CA GLU A 99 -12.13 6.43 19.69
C GLU A 99 -11.14 5.34 20.09
N VAL A 100 -11.54 4.40 20.95
CA VAL A 100 -10.71 3.25 21.37
C VAL A 100 -10.27 2.40 20.18
N TRP A 101 -11.21 2.13 19.27
CA TRP A 101 -10.99 1.37 18.04
C TRP A 101 -10.03 2.11 17.11
N SER A 102 -10.22 3.41 16.91
CA SER A 102 -9.35 4.24 16.08
C SER A 102 -7.91 4.24 16.58
N TYR A 103 -7.70 4.26 17.90
CA TYR A 103 -6.38 4.19 18.50
C TYR A 103 -5.70 2.84 18.24
N ALA A 104 -6.45 1.73 18.40
CA ALA A 104 -5.93 0.40 18.12
C ALA A 104 -5.56 0.22 16.63
N TYR A 105 -6.38 0.74 15.72
CA TYR A 105 -6.10 0.68 14.28
C TYR A 105 -5.01 1.67 13.84
N HIS A 106 -4.88 2.82 14.51
CA HIS A 106 -3.88 3.83 14.17
C HIS A 106 -2.47 3.23 14.21
N ASP A 107 -2.15 2.40 15.19
CA ASP A 107 -0.85 1.73 15.25
C ASP A 107 -0.64 0.72 14.12
N CYS A 108 -1.66 -0.08 13.78
CA CYS A 108 -1.59 -0.99 12.62
C CYS A 108 -1.36 -0.21 11.32
N PHE A 109 -2.17 0.82 11.05
CA PHE A 109 -2.02 1.64 9.85
C PHE A 109 -0.66 2.34 9.80
N ARG A 110 -0.18 2.87 10.93
CA ARG A 110 1.14 3.50 11.03
C ARG A 110 2.25 2.51 10.68
N ARG A 111 2.23 1.29 11.23
CA ARG A 111 3.22 0.25 10.91
C ARG A 111 3.15 -0.18 9.45
N SER A 112 1.96 -0.45 8.92
CA SER A 112 1.77 -0.82 7.52
C SER A 112 2.24 0.29 6.57
N ALA A 113 1.97 1.55 6.90
CA ALA A 113 2.45 2.70 6.14
C ALA A 113 3.98 2.81 6.18
N GLN A 114 4.61 2.57 7.33
CA GLN A 114 6.08 2.52 7.44
C GLN A 114 6.68 1.43 6.56
N ILE A 115 6.11 0.22 6.57
CA ILE A 115 6.56 -0.90 5.72
C ILE A 115 6.42 -0.55 4.24
N LEU A 116 5.26 -0.01 3.83
CA LEU A 116 5.02 0.38 2.45
C LEU A 116 6.00 1.47 2.00
N ASN A 117 6.18 2.51 2.81
CA ASN A 117 7.13 3.58 2.53
C ASN A 117 8.56 3.07 2.42
N ALA A 118 8.97 2.14 3.29
CA ALA A 118 10.29 1.50 3.20
C ALA A 118 10.47 0.71 1.89
N ARG A 119 9.43 -0.02 1.44
CA ARG A 119 9.44 -0.74 0.16
C ARG A 119 9.51 0.20 -1.03
N LEU A 120 8.72 1.27 -1.03
CA LEU A 120 8.74 2.28 -2.09
C LEU A 120 10.10 2.99 -2.14
N ALA A 121 10.67 3.34 -0.99
CA ALA A 121 12.01 3.93 -0.92
C ALA A 121 13.09 2.95 -1.43
N ALA A 122 13.02 1.67 -1.07
CA ALA A 122 13.92 0.64 -1.59
C ALA A 122 13.81 0.50 -3.11
N ARG A 123 12.58 0.45 -3.66
CA ARG A 123 12.33 0.38 -5.10
C ARG A 123 12.88 1.62 -5.83
N ARG A 124 12.67 2.81 -5.28
CA ARG A 124 13.24 4.07 -5.83
C ARG A 124 14.76 4.04 -5.83
N ARG A 125 15.39 3.64 -4.72
CA ARG A 125 16.86 3.53 -4.62
C ARG A 125 17.42 2.51 -5.61
N ALA A 126 16.80 1.34 -5.74
CA ALA A 126 17.21 0.34 -6.73
C ALA A 126 17.09 0.89 -8.17
N SER A 127 15.99 1.59 -8.46
CA SER A 127 15.81 2.24 -9.77
C SER A 127 16.87 3.29 -10.05
N LEU A 128 17.14 4.19 -9.10
CA LEU A 128 18.18 5.21 -9.22
C LEU A 128 19.58 4.59 -9.36
N TYR A 129 19.88 3.54 -8.59
CA TYR A 129 21.14 2.80 -8.71
C TYR A 129 21.32 2.21 -10.12
N HIS A 130 20.28 1.59 -10.67
CA HIS A 130 20.33 1.06 -12.02
C HIS A 130 20.47 2.17 -13.08
N GLN A 131 19.77 3.30 -12.91
CA GLN A 131 19.89 4.45 -13.82
C GLN A 131 21.28 5.07 -13.80
N ASN A 132 21.92 5.14 -12.63
CA ASN A 132 23.26 5.70 -12.45
C ASN A 132 24.38 4.67 -12.67
N SER A 133 24.04 3.43 -13.06
CA SER A 133 25.05 2.40 -13.27
C SER A 133 25.91 2.70 -14.52
N PRO A 134 27.22 2.40 -14.50
CA PRO A 134 28.08 2.54 -15.67
C PRO A 134 27.52 1.82 -16.92
N LYS A 135 26.88 0.68 -16.71
CA LYS A 135 26.17 -0.07 -17.75
C LYS A 135 24.98 0.69 -18.36
N ALA A 136 24.20 1.43 -17.55
CA ALA A 136 23.11 2.26 -18.07
C ALA A 136 23.65 3.44 -18.89
N ALA A 137 24.74 4.08 -18.43
CA ALA A 137 25.44 5.11 -19.20
C ALA A 137 25.99 4.54 -20.52
N ALA A 138 26.63 3.37 -20.51
CA ALA A 138 27.12 2.69 -21.70
C ALA A 138 25.98 2.31 -22.68
N LYS A 139 24.83 1.86 -22.16
CA LYS A 139 23.64 1.61 -22.98
C LYS A 139 23.12 2.88 -23.64
N ALA A 140 23.11 4.01 -22.91
CA ALA A 140 22.70 5.31 -23.46
C ALA A 140 23.68 5.77 -24.56
N ALA A 141 24.99 5.66 -24.33
CA ALA A 141 26.01 5.97 -25.33
C ALA A 141 25.87 5.09 -26.58
N ALA A 142 25.64 3.78 -26.40
CA ALA A 142 25.36 2.86 -27.51
C ALA A 142 24.11 3.26 -28.29
N TYR A 143 23.05 3.75 -27.62
CA TYR A 143 21.85 4.24 -28.31
C TYR A 143 22.11 5.49 -29.15
N GLU A 144 22.91 6.43 -28.65
CA GLU A 144 23.34 7.61 -29.44
C GLU A 144 24.14 7.21 -30.68
N SER A 145 25.09 6.27 -30.54
CA SER A 145 25.83 5.71 -31.66
C SER A 145 24.92 4.97 -32.65
N TRP A 146 23.92 4.26 -32.15
CA TRP A 146 22.92 3.60 -32.98
C TRP A 146 22.10 4.61 -33.80
N LYS A 147 21.64 5.72 -33.21
CA LYS A 147 20.93 6.78 -33.94
C LYS A 147 21.79 7.38 -35.06
N ARG A 148 23.08 7.63 -34.79
CA ARG A 148 24.03 8.10 -35.81
C ARG A 148 24.20 7.09 -36.94
N TRP A 149 24.29 5.80 -36.61
CA TRP A 149 24.32 4.74 -37.61
C TRP A 149 23.02 4.64 -38.42
N ARG A 150 21.85 4.81 -37.80
CA ARG A 150 20.58 4.84 -38.54
C ARG A 150 20.49 6.03 -39.49
N ALA A 151 21.03 7.18 -39.11
CA ALA A 151 21.14 8.34 -39.98
C ALA A 151 22.17 8.17 -41.10
N ASN A 152 23.24 7.40 -40.86
CA ASN A 152 24.27 7.06 -41.84
C ASN A 152 24.57 5.55 -41.86
N PRO A 153 23.78 4.76 -42.62
CA PRO A 153 23.89 3.30 -42.64
C PRO A 153 25.26 2.76 -43.06
N GLY A 154 26.08 3.57 -43.75
CA GLY A 154 27.44 3.20 -44.17
C GLY A 154 28.44 3.01 -43.03
N LEU A 155 28.14 3.51 -41.82
CA LEU A 155 29.04 3.41 -40.66
C LEU A 155 29.27 1.96 -40.20
N TYR A 156 28.23 1.11 -40.27
CA TYR A 156 28.33 -0.29 -39.88
C TYR A 156 27.53 -1.16 -40.84
N ARG A 157 28.16 -2.24 -41.33
CA ARG A 157 27.55 -3.14 -42.32
C ARG A 157 26.35 -3.93 -41.78
N SER A 158 26.29 -4.18 -40.47
CA SER A 158 25.23 -4.98 -39.84
C SER A 158 25.09 -4.67 -38.35
N LYS A 159 24.00 -5.12 -37.73
CA LYS A 159 23.78 -5.03 -36.27
C LYS A 159 24.88 -5.74 -35.47
N SER A 160 25.42 -6.84 -36.00
CA SER A 160 26.53 -7.56 -35.39
C SER A 160 27.82 -6.74 -35.44
N ALA A 161 28.14 -6.13 -36.58
CA ALA A 161 29.32 -5.26 -36.71
C ALA A 161 29.21 -4.04 -35.78
N PHE A 162 28.02 -3.43 -35.70
CA PHE A 162 27.73 -2.38 -34.73
C PHE A 162 27.92 -2.86 -33.28
N ALA A 163 27.38 -4.03 -32.94
CA ALA A 163 27.47 -4.58 -31.59
C ALA A 163 28.91 -4.86 -31.16
N LEU A 164 29.74 -5.41 -32.05
CA LEU A 164 31.17 -5.60 -31.81
C LEU A 164 31.89 -4.26 -31.57
N ALA A 165 31.67 -3.26 -32.42
CA ALA A 165 32.27 -1.94 -32.23
C ALA A 165 31.86 -1.27 -30.90
N MET A 166 30.62 -1.48 -30.46
CA MET A 166 30.15 -0.97 -29.18
C MET A 166 30.76 -1.71 -27.98
N LEU A 167 31.06 -3.01 -28.10
CA LEU A 167 31.81 -3.76 -27.08
C LEU A 167 33.24 -3.23 -26.96
N ASP A 168 33.92 -3.01 -28.09
CA ASP A 168 35.29 -2.50 -28.10
C ASP A 168 35.39 -1.11 -27.46
N THR A 169 34.37 -0.28 -27.66
CA THR A 169 34.34 1.10 -27.15
C THR A 169 33.84 1.20 -25.70
N ASN A 170 33.03 0.25 -25.21
CA ASN A 170 32.39 0.31 -23.90
C ASN A 170 32.69 -0.95 -23.08
N GLN A 171 33.69 -0.87 -22.19
CA GLN A 171 34.14 -1.99 -21.36
C GLN A 171 33.07 -2.55 -20.41
N GLU A 172 32.06 -1.75 -20.06
CA GLU A 172 30.90 -2.13 -19.23
C GLU A 172 29.88 -3.03 -19.96
N LEU A 173 30.03 -3.19 -21.28
CA LEU A 173 29.21 -4.07 -22.10
C LEU A 173 29.95 -5.39 -22.32
N HIS A 174 29.31 -6.50 -21.97
CA HIS A 174 29.97 -7.83 -22.01
C HIS A 174 29.32 -8.82 -22.99
N SER A 175 28.28 -8.42 -23.71
CA SER A 175 27.50 -9.34 -24.54
C SER A 175 27.04 -8.69 -25.85
N GLN A 176 27.59 -9.16 -26.96
CA GLN A 176 27.19 -8.75 -28.31
C GLN A 176 25.69 -9.01 -28.53
N GLN A 177 25.21 -10.20 -28.14
CA GLN A 177 23.81 -10.61 -28.26
C GLN A 177 22.85 -9.62 -27.55
N THR A 178 23.27 -9.09 -26.39
CA THR A 178 22.49 -8.10 -25.64
C THR A 178 22.33 -6.81 -26.44
N ILE A 179 23.41 -6.32 -27.05
CA ILE A 179 23.39 -5.09 -27.86
C ILE A 179 22.55 -5.30 -29.12
N GLU A 180 22.67 -6.43 -29.81
CA GLU A 180 21.82 -6.76 -30.96
C GLU A 180 20.33 -6.79 -30.61
N ARG A 181 19.99 -7.33 -29.43
CA ARG A 181 18.61 -7.33 -28.93
C ARG A 181 18.12 -5.91 -28.66
N TRP A 182 18.97 -5.02 -28.16
CA TRP A 182 18.64 -3.60 -28.01
C TRP A 182 18.37 -2.94 -29.36
N CYS A 183 19.21 -3.17 -30.38
CA CYS A 183 18.98 -2.67 -31.73
C CYS A 183 17.59 -3.05 -32.25
N ARG A 184 17.19 -4.32 -32.11
CA ARG A 184 15.84 -4.80 -32.51
C ARG A 184 14.70 -4.17 -31.70
N ALA A 185 14.96 -3.81 -30.45
CA ALA A 185 13.97 -3.14 -29.62
C ALA A 185 13.82 -1.67 -30.01
N TRP A 186 14.93 -0.99 -30.31
CA TRP A 186 14.94 0.41 -30.73
C TRP A 186 14.30 0.62 -32.10
N GLU A 187 14.51 -0.29 -33.05
CA GLU A 187 13.82 -0.27 -34.35
C GLU A 187 12.30 -0.30 -34.17
N ARG A 188 11.77 -1.23 -33.35
CA ARG A 188 10.33 -1.34 -33.08
C ARG A 188 9.70 -0.11 -32.44
N ILE A 189 10.50 0.76 -31.81
CA ILE A 189 10.02 2.00 -31.18
C ILE A 189 10.16 3.19 -32.14
N SER A 190 11.01 3.06 -33.16
CA SER A 190 11.32 4.14 -34.11
C SER A 190 10.57 4.01 -35.44
N GLU A 191 9.86 2.88 -35.64
CA GLU A 191 8.83 2.69 -36.67
C GLU A 191 7.49 3.27 -36.20
#